data_AF-A0A940I9U7-F1
#
_entry.id   AF-A0A940I9U7-F1
#
_cell.length_a   1.000
_cell.length_b   1.000
_cell.length_c   1.000
_cell.angle_alpha   90.00
_cell.angle_beta   90.00
_cell.angle_gamma   90.00
#
_symmetry.space_group_name_H-M   'P 1'
#
loop_
_entity.id
_entity.type
_entity.pdbx_description
1 polymer ?
#
loop_
_entity_poly.entity_id
_entity_poly.type
_entity_poly.pdbx_seq_one_letter_code
_entity_poly.pdbx_strand_id
1 'polypeptide(L)'
;MRDPKRIPKILSLLQVIWEQQPNVRFHQLISNLQDEYSKQNNGYGRKEAAGDTNDLDFFYLEDEQWEDFLETIVKNLKKEEKSELDSDDTESRTPVSDEVFEQRVKEIAELLSEFGFEKEKVDNFVEAAKKQIQASQKEGTN
;
A
#
# COMPACT_ATOMS: atom_id res chain seq x y z
N MET A 1 -21.64 1.82 14.10
CA MET A 1 -21.64 1.46 15.52
C MET A 1 -20.34 1.94 16.14
N ARG A 2 -20.40 2.68 17.27
CA ARG A 2 -19.20 3.08 18.02
C ARG A 2 -18.50 1.84 18.58
N ASP A 3 -17.29 1.56 18.12
CA ASP A 3 -16.51 0.41 18.56
C ASP A 3 -15.03 0.78 18.70
N PRO A 4 -14.54 1.04 19.93
CA PRO A 4 -13.15 1.38 20.19
C PRO A 4 -12.15 0.34 19.66
N LYS A 5 -12.57 -0.91 19.46
CA LYS A 5 -11.71 -1.97 18.91
C LYS A 5 -11.33 -1.73 17.45
N ARG A 6 -12.04 -0.84 16.75
CA ARG A 6 -11.75 -0.43 15.36
C ARG A 6 -10.61 0.59 15.26
N ILE A 7 -10.34 1.34 16.35
CA ILE A 7 -9.33 2.42 16.36
C ILE A 7 -7.96 1.94 15.85
N PRO A 8 -7.37 0.82 16.32
CA PRO A 8 -6.06 0.38 15.82
C PRO A 8 -6.05 0.10 14.32
N LYS A 9 -7.15 -0.45 13.79
CA LYS A 9 -7.29 -0.73 12.37
C LYS A 9 -7.43 0.56 11.55
N ILE A 10 -8.28 1.49 11.99
CA ILE A 10 -8.43 2.81 11.38
C ILE A 10 -7.08 3.55 11.33
N LEU A 11 -6.32 3.55 12.43
CA LEU A 11 -4.99 4.17 12.46
C LEU A 11 -4.01 3.49 11.50
N SER A 12 -4.03 2.15 11.40
CA SER A 12 -3.21 1.41 10.44
C SER A 12 -3.57 1.76 8.99
N LEU A 13 -4.86 1.88 8.66
CA LEU A 13 -5.31 2.28 7.32
C LEU A 13 -4.86 3.71 7.00
N LEU A 14 -5.04 4.64 7.95
CA LEU A 14 -4.56 6.03 7.80
C LEU A 14 -3.05 6.09 7.58
N GLN A 15 -2.27 5.29 8.30
CA GLN A 15 -0.83 5.21 8.11
C GLN A 15 -0.48 4.77 6.68
N VAL A 16 -1.10 3.70 6.18
CA VAL A 16 -0.86 3.20 4.81
C VAL A 16 -1.18 4.27 3.76
N ILE A 17 -2.30 4.98 3.91
CA ILE A 17 -2.67 6.06 2.98
C ILE A 17 -1.66 7.21 3.08
N TRP A 18 -1.19 7.53 4.28
CA TRP A 18 -0.27 8.64 4.49
C TRP A 18 1.12 8.37 3.90
N GLU A 19 1.61 7.12 4.00
CA GLU A 19 2.89 6.70 3.43
C GLU A 19 2.93 6.88 1.90
N GLN A 20 1.78 6.79 1.23
CA GLN A 20 1.65 7.05 -0.21
C GLN A 20 1.66 8.54 -0.57
N GLN A 21 1.49 9.43 0.42
CA GLN A 21 1.45 10.88 0.23
C GLN A 21 2.35 11.59 1.26
N PRO A 22 3.68 11.36 1.22
CA PRO A 22 4.59 11.81 2.28
C PRO A 22 4.70 13.34 2.40
N ASN A 23 4.30 14.08 1.36
CA ASN A 23 4.31 15.54 1.33
C ASN A 23 3.08 16.16 2.03
N VAL A 24 2.05 15.37 2.33
CA VAL A 24 0.83 15.83 2.97
C VAL A 24 1.01 15.77 4.49
N ARG A 25 0.61 16.82 5.23
CA ARG A 25 0.60 16.76 6.70
C ARG A 25 -0.60 15.95 7.18
N PHE A 26 -0.49 15.26 8.31
CA PHE A 26 -1.57 14.42 8.84
C PHE A 26 -2.96 15.10 8.89
N HIS A 27 -3.05 16.33 9.41
CA HIS A 27 -4.34 17.05 9.45
C HIS A 27 -4.88 17.40 8.06
N GLN A 28 -4.00 17.67 7.09
CA GLN A 28 -4.40 17.89 5.71
C GLN A 28 -4.90 16.58 5.07
N LEU A 29 -4.25 15.46 5.39
CA LEU A 29 -4.72 14.14 4.97
C LEU A 29 -6.14 13.89 5.50
N ILE A 30 -6.38 14.12 6.80
CA ILE A 30 -7.72 13.96 7.39
C ILE A 30 -8.75 14.85 6.68
N SER A 31 -8.43 16.12 6.45
CA SER A 31 -9.31 17.05 5.73
C SER A 31 -9.63 16.55 4.32
N ASN A 32 -8.62 16.11 3.57
CA ASN A 32 -8.79 15.60 2.21
C ASN A 32 -9.67 14.34 2.19
N LEU A 33 -9.48 13.44 3.15
CA LEU A 33 -10.27 12.22 3.28
C LEU A 33 -11.73 12.52 3.64
N GLN A 34 -11.98 13.52 4.49
CA GLN A 34 -13.33 14.00 4.79
C GLN A 34 -14.00 14.60 3.56
N ASP A 35 -13.29 15.43 2.80
CA ASP A 35 -13.79 15.99 1.54
C ASP A 35 -14.17 14.90 0.54
N GLU A 36 -13.30 13.89 0.40
CA GLU A 36 -13.53 12.78 -0.51
C GLU A 36 -14.72 11.91 -0.08
N TYR A 37 -14.81 11.57 1.21
CA TYR A 37 -15.98 10.88 1.76
C TYR A 37 -17.27 11.67 1.52
N SER A 38 -17.26 12.98 1.77
CA SER A 38 -18.42 13.85 1.55
C SER A 38 -18.87 13.79 0.08
N LYS A 39 -17.95 13.91 -0.87
CA LYS A 39 -18.24 13.84 -2.31
C LYS A 39 -18.86 12.50 -2.72
N GLN A 40 -18.34 11.39 -2.20
CA GLN A 40 -18.83 10.05 -2.52
C GLN A 40 -20.20 9.75 -1.88
N ASN A 41 -20.56 10.48 -0.82
CA ASN A 41 -21.78 10.26 -0.04
C ASN A 41 -22.76 11.44 -0.14
N ASN A 42 -23.02 11.93 -1.35
CA ASN A 42 -24.02 12.98 -1.64
C ASN A 42 -23.85 14.27 -0.82
N GLY A 43 -22.61 14.67 -0.55
CA GLY A 43 -22.32 15.85 0.25
C GLY A 43 -22.48 15.64 1.75
N TYR A 44 -22.31 14.40 2.25
CA TYR A 44 -22.37 14.10 3.68
C TYR A 44 -21.55 15.10 4.51
N GLY A 45 -22.13 15.54 5.64
CA GLY A 45 -21.50 16.47 6.56
C GLY A 45 -21.49 17.93 6.11
N ARG A 46 -21.93 18.26 4.89
CA ARG A 46 -22.06 19.65 4.45
C ARG A 46 -23.21 20.35 5.18
N LYS A 47 -22.94 21.52 5.75
CA LYS A 47 -23.97 22.37 6.36
C LYS A 47 -24.59 23.25 5.28
N GLU A 48 -25.91 23.14 5.06
CA GLU A 48 -26.60 23.90 4.01
C GLU A 48 -26.75 25.41 4.30
N ALA A 49 -26.40 25.88 5.50
CA ALA A 49 -26.70 27.25 5.92
C ALA A 49 -25.57 27.88 6.75
N ALA A 50 -24.57 28.45 6.08
CA ALA A 50 -23.94 29.75 6.38
C ALA A 50 -22.60 29.88 5.65
N GLY A 51 -22.64 30.52 4.46
CA GLY A 51 -21.49 31.12 3.80
C GLY A 51 -20.23 30.26 3.63
N ASP A 52 -20.03 29.72 2.43
CA ASP A 52 -18.75 29.34 1.78
C ASP A 52 -17.64 28.71 2.65
N THR A 53 -18.02 28.09 3.77
CA THR A 53 -17.11 27.38 4.65
C THR A 53 -17.17 25.93 4.24
N ASN A 54 -16.04 25.39 3.78
CA ASN A 54 -15.83 23.96 3.52
C ASN A 54 -15.86 23.13 4.83
N ASP A 55 -16.62 23.56 5.82
CA ASP A 55 -16.68 22.94 7.14
C ASP A 55 -17.57 21.70 7.06
N LEU A 56 -16.91 20.54 7.05
CA LEU A 56 -17.57 19.25 7.09
C LEU A 56 -17.81 18.80 8.54
N ASP A 57 -19.04 18.41 8.84
CA ASP A 57 -19.43 17.86 10.12
C ASP A 57 -19.50 16.33 10.07
N PHE A 58 -18.49 15.69 10.64
CA PHE A 58 -18.36 14.23 10.69
C PHE A 58 -18.73 13.68 12.08
N PHE A 59 -19.33 14.49 12.96
CA PHE A 59 -19.64 14.10 14.34
C PHE A 59 -20.58 12.88 14.43
N TYR A 60 -21.44 12.70 13.44
CA TYR A 60 -22.40 11.60 13.36
C TYR A 60 -21.95 10.47 12.43
N LEU A 61 -20.70 10.50 11.95
CA LEU A 61 -20.17 9.41 11.14
C LEU A 61 -19.82 8.24 12.06
N GLU A 62 -20.34 7.06 11.75
CA GLU A 62 -20.05 5.87 12.51
C GLU A 62 -18.68 5.29 12.14
N ASP A 63 -17.94 4.78 13.13
CA ASP A 63 -16.57 4.23 12.96
C ASP A 63 -16.48 3.21 11.83
N GLU A 64 -17.50 2.35 11.70
CA GLU A 64 -17.61 1.33 10.66
C GLU A 64 -17.67 1.93 9.25
N GLN A 65 -18.45 2.99 9.04
CA GLN A 65 -18.56 3.65 7.74
C GLN A 65 -17.25 4.32 7.34
N TRP A 66 -16.55 4.90 8.32
CA TRP A 66 -15.24 5.48 8.12
C TRP A 66 -14.19 4.42 7.78
N GLU A 67 -14.18 3.32 8.53
CA GLU A 67 -13.27 2.20 8.29
C GLU A 67 -13.46 1.60 6.89
N ASP A 68 -14.69 1.29 6.49
CA ASP A 68 -15.01 0.71 5.18
C ASP A 68 -14.56 1.62 4.02
N PHE A 69 -14.72 2.93 4.19
CA PHE A 69 -14.22 3.93 3.25
C PHE A 69 -12.69 3.90 3.12
N LEU A 70 -11.97 3.91 4.24
CA LEU A 70 -10.50 3.86 4.24
C LEU A 70 -9.99 2.53 3.66
N GLU A 71 -10.64 1.41 3.96
CA GLU A 71 -10.32 0.12 3.35
C GLU A 71 -10.46 0.15 1.83
N THR A 72 -11.51 0.80 1.33
CA THR A 72 -11.73 0.96 -0.11
C THR A 72 -10.61 1.75 -0.76
N ILE A 73 -10.14 2.83 -0.12
CA ILE A 73 -8.99 3.60 -0.60
C ILE A 73 -7.73 2.73 -0.64
N VAL A 74 -7.39 2.05 0.46
CA VAL A 74 -6.20 1.18 0.51
C VAL A 74 -6.26 0.06 -0.51
N LYS A 75 -7.45 -0.51 -0.76
CA LYS A 75 -7.64 -1.54 -1.79
C LYS A 75 -7.39 -0.98 -3.19
N ASN A 76 -7.74 0.27 -3.46
CA ASN A 76 -7.50 0.91 -4.75
C ASN A 76 -6.01 1.26 -4.92
N LEU A 77 -5.34 1.76 -3.88
CA LEU A 77 -3.88 1.98 -3.90
C LEU A 77 -3.11 0.71 -4.27
N LYS A 78 -3.48 -0.44 -3.67
CA LYS A 78 -2.86 -1.74 -4.01
C LYS A 78 -3.15 -2.21 -5.44
N LYS A 79 -4.29 -1.81 -6.01
CA LYS A 79 -4.61 -2.13 -7.42
C LYS A 79 -3.81 -1.25 -8.36
N GLU A 80 -3.61 0.02 -8.02
CA GLU A 80 -2.81 0.97 -8.80
C GLU A 80 -1.33 0.54 -8.81
N GLU A 81 -0.76 0.18 -7.65
CA GLU A 81 0.58 -0.42 -7.57
C GLU A 81 0.70 -1.69 -8.43
N LYS A 82 -0.33 -2.54 -8.42
CA LYS A 82 -0.35 -3.76 -9.25
C LYS A 82 -0.51 -3.45 -10.74
N SER A 83 -1.29 -2.44 -11.10
CA SER A 83 -1.47 -2.02 -12.49
C SER A 83 -0.27 -1.27 -13.03
N GLU A 84 0.49 -0.54 -12.21
CA GLU A 84 1.79 0.06 -12.59
C GLU A 84 2.86 -1.03 -12.80
N LEU A 85 2.80 -2.11 -12.03
CA LEU A 85 3.60 -3.33 -12.25
C LEU A 85 3.20 -4.12 -13.50
N ASP A 86 1.93 -3.99 -13.94
CA ASP A 86 1.39 -4.62 -15.15
C ASP A 86 1.41 -3.66 -16.38
N SER A 87 1.74 -2.37 -16.20
CA SER A 87 1.82 -1.35 -17.28
C SER A 87 3.25 -0.94 -17.65
N ASP A 88 4.27 -1.54 -17.04
CA ASP A 88 5.63 -1.50 -17.56
C ASP A 88 5.72 -2.45 -18.76
N ASP A 89 5.70 -1.86 -19.96
CA ASP A 89 5.91 -2.44 -21.28
C ASP A 89 6.04 -3.97 -21.34
N THR A 90 5.00 -4.62 -21.87
CA THR A 90 5.12 -5.87 -22.63
C THR A 90 5.82 -5.65 -23.98
N GLU A 91 6.82 -4.76 -24.04
CA GLU A 91 7.81 -4.66 -25.11
C GLU A 91 9.19 -4.62 -24.47
N SER A 92 9.82 -5.80 -24.40
CA SER A 92 11.21 -6.06 -24.00
C SER A 92 11.55 -6.11 -22.50
N ARG A 93 10.81 -6.89 -21.71
CA ARG A 93 11.50 -7.70 -20.68
C ARG A 93 12.40 -8.68 -21.41
N THR A 94 13.65 -8.30 -21.64
CA THR A 94 14.69 -9.29 -21.81
C THR A 94 14.58 -10.26 -20.63
N PRO A 95 14.65 -11.58 -20.85
CA PRO A 95 14.76 -12.50 -19.74
C PRO A 95 15.94 -12.00 -18.91
N VAL A 96 15.68 -11.63 -17.64
CA VAL A 96 16.74 -11.28 -16.70
C VAL A 96 17.64 -12.51 -16.70
N SER A 97 18.85 -12.37 -17.26
CA SER A 97 19.77 -13.50 -17.32
C SER A 97 20.03 -13.96 -15.89
N ASP A 98 20.22 -15.27 -15.71
CA ASP A 98 20.49 -15.84 -14.38
C ASP A 98 21.61 -15.09 -13.65
N GLU A 99 22.59 -14.56 -14.40
CA GLU A 99 23.67 -13.71 -13.89
C GLU A 99 23.18 -12.41 -13.22
N VAL A 100 22.20 -11.72 -13.80
CA VAL A 100 21.66 -10.47 -13.25
C VAL A 100 20.80 -10.74 -12.01
N PHE A 101 20.08 -11.86 -11.99
CA PHE A 101 19.31 -12.27 -10.82
C PHE A 101 20.24 -12.65 -9.65
N GLU A 102 21.25 -13.48 -9.89
CA GLU A 102 22.25 -13.85 -8.88
C GLU A 102 22.97 -12.63 -8.30
N GLN A 103 23.30 -11.66 -9.16
CA GLN A 103 23.91 -10.41 -8.73
C GLN A 103 22.99 -9.62 -7.76
N ARG A 104 21.68 -9.53 -8.05
CA ARG A 104 20.72 -8.86 -7.17
C ARG A 104 20.48 -9.61 -5.86
N VAL A 105 20.40 -10.94 -5.90
CA VAL A 105 20.26 -11.76 -4.69
C VAL A 105 21.45 -11.56 -3.77
N LYS A 106 22.65 -11.47 -4.34
CA LYS A 106 23.88 -11.20 -3.59
C LYS A 106 23.86 -9.82 -2.93
N GLU A 107 23.48 -8.77 -3.67
CA GLU A 107 23.37 -7.41 -3.13
C GLU A 107 22.37 -7.34 -1.96
N ILE A 108 21.23 -8.02 -2.08
CA ILE A 108 20.24 -8.08 -0.99
C ILE A 108 20.80 -8.85 0.21
N ALA A 109 21.52 -9.96 -0.01
CA ALA A 109 22.12 -10.73 1.08
C ALA A 109 23.19 -9.94 1.85
N GLU A 110 23.97 -9.11 1.13
CA GLU A 110 24.94 -8.19 1.72
C GLU A 110 24.24 -7.14 2.58
N LEU A 111 23.19 -6.49 2.07
CA LEU A 111 22.39 -5.53 2.84
C LEU A 111 21.79 -6.16 4.10
N LEU A 112 21.17 -7.33 3.99
CA LEU A 112 20.59 -8.02 5.15
C LEU A 112 21.66 -8.32 6.21
N SER A 113 22.86 -8.68 5.78
CA SER A 113 23.99 -8.89 6.70
C SER A 113 24.42 -7.58 7.37
N GLU A 114 24.48 -6.47 6.63
CA GLU A 114 24.78 -5.13 7.18
C GLU A 114 23.74 -4.65 8.19
N PHE A 115 22.45 -4.96 7.96
CA PHE A 115 21.36 -4.66 8.90
C PHE A 115 21.32 -5.61 10.11
N GLY A 116 22.29 -6.52 10.25
CA GLY A 116 22.43 -7.38 11.42
C GLY A 116 21.48 -8.57 11.44
N PHE A 117 20.95 -8.99 10.28
CA PHE A 117 20.17 -10.22 10.21
C PHE A 117 21.05 -11.43 10.51
N GLU A 118 20.47 -12.41 11.21
CA GLU A 118 21.15 -13.68 11.51
C GLU A 118 21.58 -14.36 10.21
N LYS A 119 22.85 -14.76 10.13
CA LYS A 119 23.45 -15.40 8.96
C LYS A 119 22.60 -16.57 8.42
N GLU A 120 22.05 -17.40 9.31
CA GLU A 120 21.18 -18.51 8.93
C GLU A 120 19.92 -18.08 8.17
N LYS A 121 19.33 -16.92 8.52
CA LYS A 121 18.16 -16.37 7.82
C LYS A 121 18.53 -15.82 6.45
N VAL A 122 19.71 -15.20 6.34
CA VAL A 122 20.25 -14.71 5.08
C VAL A 122 20.56 -15.87 4.13
N ASP A 123 21.20 -16.92 4.64
CA ASP A 123 21.52 -18.13 3.88
C ASP A 123 20.23 -18.83 3.38
N ASN A 124 19.21 -18.95 4.24
CA ASN A 124 17.90 -19.50 3.87
C ASN A 124 17.20 -18.65 2.79
N PHE A 125 17.32 -17.32 2.83
CA PHE A 125 16.80 -16.43 1.80
C PHE A 125 17.46 -16.67 0.44
N VAL A 126 18.80 -16.76 0.41
CA VAL A 126 19.56 -17.01 -0.82
C VAL A 126 19.17 -18.36 -1.43
N GLU A 127 19.07 -19.41 -0.62
CA GLU A 127 18.67 -20.74 -1.09
C GLU A 127 17.23 -20.77 -1.62
N ALA A 128 16.29 -20.07 -0.95
CA ALA A 128 14.92 -19.94 -1.42
C ALA A 128 14.84 -19.20 -2.77
N ALA A 129 15.62 -18.13 -2.94
CA ALA A 129 15.69 -17.38 -4.19
C ALA A 129 16.22 -18.23 -5.35
N LYS A 130 17.30 -18.98 -5.14
CA LYS A 130 17.86 -19.90 -6.15
C LYS A 130 16.88 -21.00 -6.54
N LYS A 131 16.11 -21.52 -5.58
CA LYS A 131 15.09 -22.54 -5.84
C LYS A 131 13.95 -22.01 -6.72
N GLN A 132 13.60 -20.73 -6.63
CA GLN A 132 12.61 -20.13 -7.52
C GLN A 132 13.10 -20.06 -8.96
N ILE A 133 14.37 -19.72 -9.21
CA ILE A 133 14.95 -19.74 -10.56
C ILE A 133 14.81 -21.13 -11.18
N GLN A 134 15.19 -22.17 -10.44
CA GLN A 134 15.12 -23.55 -10.92
C GLN A 134 13.69 -24.04 -11.17
N ALA A 135 12.70 -23.54 -10.43
CA ALA A 135 11.29 -23.85 -10.63
C ALA A 135 10.77 -23.17 -11.91
N SER A 136 11.08 -21.90 -12.12
CA SER A 136 10.67 -21.15 -13.31
C SER A 136 11.28 -21.71 -14.60
N GLN A 137 12.47 -22.31 -14.56
CA GLN A 137 13.08 -22.98 -15.71
C GLN A 137 12.38 -24.31 -16.09
N LYS A 138 11.67 -24.96 -15.16
CA LYS A 138 10.98 -26.25 -15.42
C LYS A 138 9.57 -26.08 -15.99
N GLU A 139 8.92 -24.95 -15.75
CA GLU A 139 7.56 -24.68 -16.23
C GLU A 139 7.52 -24.15 -17.67
N GLY A 140 8.66 -23.72 -18.25
CA GLY A 140 8.77 -23.23 -19.63
C GLY A 140 8.99 -24.30 -20.71
N THR A 141 8.89 -25.59 -20.39
CA THR A 141 9.16 -26.71 -21.33
C THR A 141 8.00 -27.71 -21.48
N ASN A 142 6.75 -27.24 -21.43
CA ASN A 142 5.58 -28.06 -21.78
C ASN A 142 4.70 -27.37 -22.83
#